data_AF-A0A1I6L0X0-F1
#
_entry.id   AF-A0A1I6L0X0-F1
#
_cell.length_a   1.000
_cell.length_b   1.000
_cell.length_c   1.000
_cell.angle_alpha   90.00
_cell.angle_beta   90.00
_cell.angle_gamma   90.00
#
_symmetry.space_group_name_H-M   'P 1'
#
loop_
_entity.id
_entity.type
_entity.pdbx_description
1 polymer ?
#
loop_
_entity_poly.entity_id
_entity_poly.type
_entity_poly.pdbx_seq_one_letter_code
_entity_poly.pdbx_strand_id
1 'polypeptide(L)'
;MKNLLAKLLGRGSHLSELEGLVLGCVRERLDSSIAELWDRQVQAINKVQRLPEGVEVNFYRMKGGRPSFDETLSFPNKTTELLIAEVRAELPDMGELTAKVWCVKGFLFSIEYEGSVSYFEEAAGMDPAPTFNLSCELTADLASA
;
A
#
# COMPACT_ATOMS: atom_id res chain seq x y z
N MET A 1 -13.91 -22.25 -17.95
CA MET A 1 -12.53 -21.83 -18.32
C MET A 1 -12.16 -20.38 -17.96
N LYS A 2 -13.00 -19.60 -17.26
CA LYS A 2 -12.69 -18.20 -16.89
C LYS A 2 -11.91 -18.03 -15.56
N ASN A 3 -11.86 -19.08 -14.71
CA ASN A 3 -11.35 -18.97 -13.33
C ASN A 3 -9.85 -19.28 -13.16
N LEU A 4 -9.17 -19.84 -14.16
CA LEU A 4 -7.72 -20.14 -14.08
C LEU A 4 -6.86 -18.94 -14.49
N LEU A 5 -7.28 -18.20 -15.52
CA LEU A 5 -6.59 -16.97 -15.96
C LEU A 5 -6.72 -15.83 -14.95
N ALA A 6 -7.86 -15.70 -14.26
CA ALA A 6 -8.05 -14.69 -13.22
C ALA A 6 -7.23 -14.95 -11.93
N LYS A 7 -6.84 -16.22 -11.68
CA LYS A 7 -5.92 -16.57 -10.57
C LYS A 7 -4.45 -16.34 -10.94
N LEU A 8 -4.10 -16.44 -12.23
CA LEU A 8 -2.76 -16.14 -12.76
C LEU A 8 -2.53 -14.64 -13.02
N LEU A 9 -3.61 -13.90 -13.30
CA LEU A 9 -3.64 -12.44 -13.41
C LEU A 9 -4.20 -11.87 -12.10
N GLY A 10 -3.39 -11.99 -11.03
CA GLY A 10 -3.80 -11.76 -9.64
C GLY A 10 -4.79 -10.60 -9.44
N ARG A 11 -5.81 -10.84 -8.62
CA ARG A 11 -6.73 -9.87 -7.98
C ARG A 11 -6.60 -8.41 -8.48
N GLY A 12 -7.00 -8.12 -9.72
CA GLY A 12 -7.16 -6.75 -10.24
C GLY A 12 -5.91 -5.84 -10.26
N SER A 13 -5.96 -4.82 -11.12
CA SER A 13 -5.06 -3.66 -11.07
C SER A 13 -5.35 -2.71 -9.91
N HIS A 14 -6.35 -3.02 -9.09
CA HIS A 14 -6.89 -2.17 -8.05
C HIS A 14 -6.34 -2.57 -6.68
N LEU A 15 -6.33 -1.59 -5.78
CA LEU A 15 -6.05 -1.84 -4.37
C LEU A 15 -7.13 -2.74 -3.77
N SER A 16 -6.74 -3.63 -2.86
CA SER A 16 -7.67 -4.32 -1.98
C SER A 16 -8.20 -3.35 -0.91
N GLU A 17 -9.28 -3.73 -0.22
CA GLU A 17 -9.80 -2.95 0.92
C GLU A 17 -8.74 -2.82 2.02
N LEU A 18 -7.98 -3.89 2.31
CA LEU A 18 -6.89 -3.84 3.28
C LEU A 18 -5.77 -2.88 2.87
N GLU A 19 -5.35 -2.93 1.60
CA GLU A 19 -4.35 -2.00 1.06
C GLU A 19 -4.85 -0.54 1.14
N GLY A 20 -6.13 -0.31 0.85
CA GLY A 20 -6.78 0.98 1.01
C GLY A 20 -6.76 1.49 2.46
N LEU A 21 -7.10 0.62 3.42
CA LEU A 21 -7.05 0.94 4.85
C LEU A 21 -5.64 1.31 5.32
N VAL A 22 -4.63 0.52 4.93
CA VAL A 22 -3.23 0.77 5.28
C VAL A 22 -2.76 2.11 4.70
N LEU A 23 -2.96 2.33 3.39
CA LEU A 23 -2.52 3.58 2.74
C LEU A 23 -3.30 4.81 3.24
N GLY A 24 -4.58 4.64 3.57
CA GLY A 24 -5.40 5.69 4.18
C GLY A 24 -4.88 6.08 5.57
N CYS A 25 -4.51 5.09 6.39
CA CYS A 25 -3.95 5.34 7.71
C CYS A 25 -2.63 6.14 7.65
N VAL A 26 -1.75 5.83 6.69
CA VAL A 26 -0.54 6.65 6.46
C VAL A 26 -0.92 8.07 6.04
N ARG A 27 -1.85 8.20 5.08
CA ARG A 27 -2.29 9.49 4.55
C ARG A 27 -2.83 10.45 5.61
N GLU A 28 -3.49 9.94 6.65
CA GLU A 28 -4.00 10.74 7.77
C GLU A 28 -2.90 11.35 8.64
N ARG A 29 -1.67 10.83 8.57
CA ARG A 29 -0.53 11.29 9.36
C ARG A 29 0.36 12.29 8.62
N LEU A 30 0.15 12.47 7.32
CA LEU A 30 0.98 13.34 6.48
C LEU A 30 0.53 14.80 6.55
N ASP A 31 1.49 15.71 6.52
CA ASP A 31 1.23 17.14 6.34
C ASP A 31 0.59 17.42 4.97
N SER A 32 -0.20 18.50 4.88
CA SER A 32 -1.08 18.78 3.72
C SER A 32 -0.38 18.76 2.35
N SER A 33 0.84 19.28 2.25
CA SER A 33 1.60 19.30 1.00
C SER A 33 2.07 17.91 0.56
N ILE A 34 2.49 17.07 1.51
CA ILE A 34 2.92 15.70 1.25
C ILE A 34 1.71 14.79 1.02
N ALA A 35 0.63 15.02 1.75
CA ALA A 35 -0.66 14.38 1.57
C ALA A 35 -1.20 14.53 0.14
N GLU A 36 -1.08 15.70 -0.48
CA GLU A 36 -1.51 15.90 -1.87
C GLU A 36 -0.67 15.07 -2.86
N LEU A 37 0.65 15.04 -2.68
CA LEU A 37 1.54 14.20 -3.49
C LEU A 37 1.24 12.71 -3.28
N TRP A 38 0.97 12.30 -2.04
CA TRP A 38 0.55 10.95 -1.70
C TRP A 38 -0.72 10.55 -2.45
N ASP A 39 -1.77 11.37 -2.38
CA ASP A 39 -3.04 11.11 -3.03
C ASP A 39 -2.87 10.96 -4.55
N ARG A 40 -2.10 11.86 -5.18
CA ARG A 40 -1.78 11.79 -6.61
C ARG A 40 -0.98 10.52 -6.95
N GLN A 41 -0.04 10.13 -6.10
CA GLN A 41 0.74 8.91 -6.31
C GLN A 41 -0.11 7.65 -6.17
N VAL A 42 -1.00 7.58 -5.18
CA VAL A 42 -1.93 6.44 -4.97
C VAL A 42 -2.90 6.32 -6.14
N GLN A 43 -3.50 7.44 -6.57
CA GLN A 43 -4.40 7.47 -7.73
C GLN A 43 -3.72 7.05 -9.05
N ALA A 44 -2.41 7.28 -9.18
CA ALA A 44 -1.66 6.91 -10.36
C ALA A 44 -1.28 5.41 -10.41
N ILE A 45 -1.47 4.65 -9.32
CA ILE A 45 -1.26 3.20 -9.31
C ILE A 45 -2.26 2.54 -10.24
N ASN A 46 -1.77 1.82 -11.24
CA ASN A 46 -2.60 1.13 -12.22
C ASN A 46 -2.19 -0.33 -12.46
N LYS A 47 -1.22 -0.82 -11.68
CA LYS A 47 -0.86 -2.23 -11.59
C LYS A 47 -0.40 -2.51 -10.17
N VAL A 48 -1.05 -3.48 -9.54
CA VAL A 48 -0.68 -4.04 -8.24
C VAL A 48 -0.15 -5.44 -8.49
N GLN A 49 1.03 -5.75 -7.97
CA GLN A 49 1.62 -7.09 -8.01
C GLN A 49 1.74 -7.60 -6.58
N ARG A 50 1.05 -8.70 -6.28
CA ARG A 50 1.09 -9.34 -4.96
C ARG A 50 1.99 -10.57 -5.05
N LEU A 51 2.96 -10.68 -4.15
CA LEU A 51 3.80 -11.86 -4.04
C LEU A 51 3.00 -13.03 -3.42
N PRO A 52 3.49 -14.29 -3.56
CA PRO A 52 2.87 -15.44 -2.92
C PRO A 52 2.62 -15.19 -1.43
N GLU A 53 1.49 -15.69 -0.92
CA GLU A 53 1.06 -15.53 0.48
C GLU A 53 0.77 -14.09 0.92
N GLY A 54 0.89 -13.11 0.01
CA GLY A 54 0.55 -11.72 0.28
C GLY A 54 1.57 -10.98 1.14
N VAL A 55 2.76 -11.54 1.36
CA VAL A 55 3.82 -10.95 2.19
C VAL A 55 4.32 -9.60 1.67
N GLU A 56 4.17 -9.35 0.38
CA GLU A 56 4.58 -8.10 -0.26
C GLU A 56 3.61 -7.75 -1.40
N VAL A 57 3.29 -6.48 -1.49
CA VAL A 57 2.43 -5.88 -2.51
C VAL A 57 3.16 -4.71 -3.15
N ASN A 58 3.47 -4.83 -4.43
CA ASN A 58 4.17 -3.82 -5.21
C ASN A 58 3.21 -2.99 -6.07
N PHE A 59 3.42 -1.68 -6.06
CA PHE A 59 2.61 -0.71 -6.77
C PHE A 59 3.36 -0.12 -7.96
N TYR A 60 2.74 -0.17 -9.12
CA TYR A 60 3.31 0.37 -10.34
C TYR A 60 2.38 1.40 -10.98
N ARG A 61 3.01 2.45 -11.51
CA ARG A 61 2.41 3.39 -12.47
C ARG A 61 2.91 3.01 -13.85
N MET A 62 2.10 2.31 -14.62
CA MET A 62 2.47 1.80 -15.94
C MET A 62 2.08 2.78 -17.05
N LYS A 63 2.95 3.00 -18.02
CA LYS A 63 2.68 3.73 -19.27
C LYS A 63 3.27 2.94 -20.44
N GLY A 64 2.44 2.58 -21.43
CA GLY A 64 2.89 1.78 -22.58
C GLY A 64 3.46 0.41 -22.19
N GLY A 65 2.94 -0.21 -21.12
CA GLY A 65 3.39 -1.52 -20.65
C GLY A 65 4.70 -1.52 -19.85
N ARG A 66 5.26 -0.34 -19.51
CA ARG A 66 6.47 -0.20 -18.69
C ARG A 66 6.21 0.68 -17.47
N PRO A 67 6.94 0.48 -16.35
CA PRO A 67 6.91 1.43 -15.23
C PRO A 67 7.29 2.83 -15.70
N SER A 68 6.57 3.83 -15.18
CA SER A 68 6.73 5.24 -15.47
C SER A 68 6.96 6.00 -14.17
N PHE A 69 7.97 6.88 -14.19
CA PHE A 69 8.36 7.70 -13.04
C PHE A 69 8.24 9.16 -13.44
N ASP A 70 7.06 9.74 -13.20
CA ASP A 70 6.82 11.17 -13.42
C ASP A 70 7.32 11.94 -12.20
N GLU A 71 8.41 12.69 -12.37
CA GLU A 71 9.04 13.44 -11.27
C GLU A 71 8.14 14.54 -10.67
N THR A 72 7.04 14.91 -11.33
CA THR A 72 6.05 15.84 -10.76
C THR A 72 5.17 15.18 -9.68
N LEU A 73 5.26 13.86 -9.53
CA LEU A 73 4.56 13.06 -8.53
C LEU A 73 5.46 12.65 -7.36
N SER A 74 6.78 12.69 -7.52
CA SER A 74 7.70 12.11 -6.55
C SER A 74 7.87 12.99 -5.31
N PHE A 75 7.95 12.36 -4.13
CA PHE A 75 8.23 13.05 -2.87
C PHE A 75 9.59 13.74 -2.91
N PRO A 76 9.80 14.89 -2.22
CA PRO A 76 11.11 15.53 -2.14
C PRO A 76 12.23 14.58 -1.72
N ASN A 77 11.99 13.71 -0.73
CA ASN A 77 12.95 12.70 -0.29
C ASN A 77 13.16 11.61 -1.35
N LYS A 78 14.36 11.61 -1.95
CA LYS A 78 14.78 10.67 -3.01
C LYS A 78 15.67 9.53 -2.52
N THR A 79 15.67 9.25 -1.21
CA THR A 79 16.39 8.11 -0.66
C THR A 79 16.06 6.85 -1.46
N THR A 80 17.07 6.03 -1.76
CA THR A 80 16.94 4.90 -2.69
C THR A 80 15.84 3.95 -2.24
N GLU A 81 15.77 3.68 -0.96
CA GLU A 81 14.75 2.86 -0.31
C GLU A 81 14.49 3.48 1.06
N LEU A 82 13.24 3.75 1.37
CA LEU A 82 12.85 4.47 2.57
C LEU A 82 11.55 3.90 3.11
N LEU A 83 11.61 3.40 4.34
CA LEU A 83 10.42 3.04 5.11
C LEU A 83 9.71 4.34 5.47
N ILE A 84 8.49 4.51 4.96
CA ILE A 84 7.66 5.69 5.19
C ILE A 84 6.98 5.58 6.55
N ALA A 85 6.39 4.41 6.79
CA ALA A 85 5.56 4.18 7.95
C ALA A 85 5.46 2.69 8.29
N GLU A 86 5.21 2.43 9.57
CA GLU A 86 4.68 1.16 10.05
C GLU A 86 3.21 1.38 10.47
N VAL A 87 2.31 0.57 9.89
CA VAL A 87 0.90 0.55 10.22
C VAL A 87 0.59 -0.76 10.94
N ARG A 88 0.02 -0.69 12.14
CA ARG A 88 -0.49 -1.85 12.85
C ARG A 88 -2.00 -1.89 12.70
N ALA A 89 -2.49 -3.03 12.24
CA ALA A 89 -3.90 -3.34 12.14
C ALA A 89 -4.24 -4.45 13.13
N GLU A 90 -5.14 -4.16 14.05
CA GLU A 90 -5.64 -5.14 15.01
C GLU A 90 -7.12 -5.45 14.74
N LEU A 91 -7.44 -6.73 14.78
CA LEU A 91 -8.81 -7.22 14.82
C LEU A 91 -9.06 -7.90 16.18
N PRO A 92 -10.15 -7.55 16.89
CA PRO A 92 -10.52 -8.24 18.11
C PRO A 92 -10.53 -9.76 17.91
N ASP A 93 -9.96 -10.49 18.87
CA ASP A 93 -9.89 -11.96 18.90
C ASP A 93 -9.04 -12.64 17.80
N MET A 94 -8.43 -11.87 16.89
CA MET A 94 -7.70 -12.40 15.72
C MET A 94 -6.23 -12.01 15.67
N GLY A 95 -5.84 -11.02 16.47
CA GLY A 95 -4.46 -10.58 16.64
C GLY A 95 -4.12 -9.34 15.81
N GLU A 96 -2.83 -9.20 15.52
CA GLU A 96 -2.25 -8.02 14.90
C GLU A 96 -1.57 -8.37 13.57
N LEU A 97 -1.66 -7.46 12.62
CA LEU A 97 -0.89 -7.44 11.38
C LEU A 97 -0.08 -6.15 11.32
N THR A 98 1.23 -6.26 11.11
CA THR A 98 2.08 -5.10 10.83
C THR A 98 2.25 -4.96 9.31
N ALA A 99 2.06 -3.75 8.80
CA ALA A 99 2.24 -3.37 7.41
C ALA A 99 3.29 -2.25 7.30
N LYS A 100 4.41 -2.55 6.67
CA LYS A 100 5.51 -1.63 6.39
C LYS A 100 5.31 -1.00 5.02
N VAL A 101 5.18 0.32 4.97
CA VAL A 101 4.93 1.04 3.71
C VAL A 101 6.20 1.69 3.23
N TRP A 102 6.65 1.33 2.03
CA TRP A 102 7.94 1.72 1.50
C TRP A 102 7.82 2.67 0.31
N CYS A 103 8.82 3.54 0.16
CA CYS A 103 9.08 4.24 -1.10
C CYS A 103 10.48 3.95 -1.64
N VAL A 104 10.61 4.10 -2.95
CA VAL A 104 11.87 3.99 -3.69
C VAL A 104 12.05 5.26 -4.51
N LYS A 105 13.12 6.01 -4.24
CA LYS A 105 13.45 7.27 -4.96
C LYS A 105 12.28 8.27 -4.99
N GLY A 106 11.56 8.40 -3.88
CA GLY A 106 10.41 9.30 -3.75
C GLY A 106 9.10 8.79 -4.34
N PHE A 107 9.01 7.53 -4.75
CA PHE A 107 7.76 6.92 -5.22
C PHE A 107 7.27 5.84 -4.26
N LEU A 108 6.00 5.91 -3.83
CA LEU A 108 5.35 4.84 -3.06
C LEU A 108 5.48 3.52 -3.82
N PHE A 109 6.11 2.53 -3.21
CA PHE A 109 6.57 1.33 -3.90
C PHE A 109 5.84 0.08 -3.43
N SER A 110 5.82 -0.18 -2.13
CA SER A 110 5.27 -1.44 -1.61
C SER A 110 4.61 -1.33 -0.25
N ILE A 111 3.80 -2.34 0.06
CA ILE A 111 3.47 -2.73 1.42
C ILE A 111 4.09 -4.10 1.67
N GLU A 112 4.86 -4.22 2.74
CA GLU A 112 5.36 -5.50 3.23
C GLU A 112 4.66 -5.85 4.54
N TYR A 113 4.15 -7.06 4.64
CA TYR A 113 3.37 -7.49 5.79
C TYR A 113 4.14 -8.48 6.66
N GLU A 114 4.05 -8.29 7.96
CA GLU A 114 4.52 -9.24 8.97
C GLU A 114 3.31 -9.89 9.65
N GLY A 115 3.11 -11.19 9.39
CA GLY A 115 1.97 -11.97 9.89
C GLY A 115 1.15 -12.61 8.77
N SER A 116 0.03 -13.24 9.14
CA SER A 116 -0.85 -13.93 8.19
C SER A 116 -1.85 -12.97 7.55
N VAL A 117 -1.50 -12.42 6.39
CA VAL A 117 -2.29 -11.42 5.64
C VAL A 117 -3.64 -11.92 5.16
N SER A 118 -3.74 -13.22 4.84
CA SER A 118 -4.93 -13.82 4.20
C SER A 118 -6.23 -13.57 4.96
N TYR A 119 -6.18 -13.63 6.29
CA TYR A 119 -7.34 -13.41 7.15
C TYR A 119 -7.75 -11.95 7.19
N PHE A 120 -6.78 -11.03 7.30
CA PHE A 120 -7.04 -9.58 7.29
C PHE A 120 -7.60 -9.12 5.94
N GLU A 121 -7.10 -9.70 4.85
CA GLU A 121 -7.63 -9.51 3.50
C GLU A 121 -9.08 -9.99 3.36
N GLU A 122 -9.41 -11.15 3.94
CA GLU A 122 -10.78 -11.66 3.95
C GLU A 122 -11.70 -10.78 4.79
N ALA A 123 -11.28 -10.44 6.01
CA ALA A 123 -12.02 -9.58 6.92
C ALA A 123 -12.32 -8.20 6.31
N ALA A 124 -11.32 -7.54 5.71
CA ALA A 124 -11.49 -6.23 5.08
C ALA A 124 -12.48 -6.24 3.92
N GLY A 125 -12.66 -7.39 3.25
CA GLY A 125 -13.61 -7.57 2.14
C GLY A 125 -15.02 -8.02 2.54
N MET A 126 -15.32 -8.17 3.84
CA MET A 126 -16.65 -8.56 4.30
C MET A 126 -17.68 -7.42 4.18
N ASP A 127 -18.98 -7.77 4.16
CA ASP A 127 -20.09 -6.82 4.22
C ASP A 127 -21.09 -7.20 5.33
N PRO A 128 -21.16 -6.46 6.45
CA PRO A 128 -20.29 -5.33 6.79
C PRO A 128 -18.88 -5.81 7.15
N ALA A 129 -17.86 -5.00 6.80
CA ALA A 129 -16.50 -5.23 7.25
C ALA A 129 -16.41 -5.03 8.78
N PRO A 130 -15.62 -5.85 9.50
CA PRO A 130 -15.35 -5.60 10.90
C PRO A 130 -14.55 -4.30 11.08
N THR A 131 -14.65 -3.70 12.27
CA THR A 131 -13.85 -2.52 12.60
C THR A 131 -12.42 -2.92 12.91
N PHE A 132 -11.48 -2.37 12.16
CA PHE A 132 -10.04 -2.48 12.44
C PHE A 132 -9.62 -1.39 13.41
N ASN A 133 -8.85 -1.76 14.44
CA ASN A 133 -8.10 -0.78 15.22
C ASN A 133 -6.78 -0.53 14.48
N LEU A 134 -6.64 0.65 13.88
CA LEU A 134 -5.45 1.02 13.12
C LEU A 134 -4.59 2.00 13.92
N SER A 135 -3.29 1.81 13.87
CA SER A 135 -2.31 2.81 14.31
C SER A 135 -1.21 2.96 13.26
N CYS A 136 -0.68 4.17 13.12
CA CYS A 136 0.38 4.47 12.15
C CYS A 136 1.47 5.33 12.79
N GLU A 137 2.70 4.86 12.64
CA GLU A 137 3.92 5.56 12.99
C GLU A 137 4.67 5.93 11.71
N LEU A 138 4.88 7.23 11.48
CA LEU A 138 5.75 7.69 10.39
C LEU A 138 7.21 7.51 10.81
N THR A 139 7.99 6.83 9.99
CA THR A 139 9.39 6.52 10.25
C THR A 139 10.35 7.41 9.46
N ALA A 140 9.83 8.19 8.51
CA ALA A 140 10.63 9.08 7.69
C ALA A 140 9.94 10.39 7.36
N ASP A 141 10.75 11.42 7.14
CA ASP A 141 10.32 12.69 6.57
C ASP A 141 10.38 12.63 5.03
N LEU A 142 9.20 12.58 4.40
CA LEU A 142 9.06 12.59 2.94
C LEU A 142 9.42 13.95 2.31
N ALA A 143 9.46 15.03 3.09
CA ALA A 143 9.80 16.37 2.63
C ALA A 143 11.31 16.66 2.64
N SER A 144 12.11 15.82 3.30
CA SER A 144 13.58 15.99 3.38
C SER A 144 14.22 15.75 2.02
N ALA A 145 14.72 16.80 1.35
CA ALA A 145 15.41 16.73 0.07
C ALA A 145 16.86 16.25 0.17
#